data_AF-A0AAE3H3W7-F1
#
_entry.id   AF-A0AAE3H3W7-F1
#
_cell.length_a   1.000
_cell.length_b   1.000
_cell.length_c   1.000
_cell.angle_alpha   90.00
_cell.angle_beta   90.00
_cell.angle_gamma   90.00
#
_symmetry.space_group_name_H-M   'P 1'
#
loop_
_entity.id
_entity.type
_entity.pdbx_description
1 polymer ?
#
loop_
_entity_poly.entity_id
_entity_poly.type
_entity_poly.pdbx_seq_one_letter_code
_entity_poly.pdbx_strand_id
1 'polypeptide(L)'
;MKKIALFVLLAFNAFSQNADLAKYINPLIGTDSDFSLSNGNTYPAIALPWGMNFWSPQTNKMGDGWAYQYAAKKIRGFKQTHQPSPWINDYGAFSIFATTEKLVFDENKRESWYSHKAEVVQAHYYKVYLSDYNMTVEITPTERAARFRITYPETEKAYLIVDAFFKNSHIKVYPEERKIVGYSCNNSGGVPENFKNYFVIYADKAFEQVYIAKDGSLDIKLLEATGKHVGSVIQFKTKANEAVNLKIASSFISPEQAELNLQREIGNKTFGQIATEGRATWNKMMSRIAAEGGSEAEKGTFYTALYRTMLFPRKFYELDKNNKVMHYSPYNGQVLPGYMFTDNGFWDTFRAVFPFFTLMFPELNSQIMEGLVNTYKESGWLPEWASPGHRDCMVGSNSASIIADSYLKGIRGYDINTLYEAMLKNTQNAGPLTSVGRYGVEYY
;
A
#
# COMPACT_ATOMS: atom_id res chain seq x y z
N MET A 1 51.13 -5.45 -53.56
CA MET A 1 49.95 -4.63 -53.18
C MET A 1 48.86 -5.51 -52.60
N LYS A 2 48.73 -5.57 -51.28
CA LYS A 2 47.52 -6.05 -50.60
C LYS A 2 47.28 -5.12 -49.41
N LYS A 3 46.24 -4.30 -49.50
CA LYS A 3 45.82 -3.38 -48.44
C LYS A 3 45.05 -4.18 -47.39
N ILE A 4 45.53 -4.18 -46.16
CA ILE A 4 44.79 -4.67 -44.99
C ILE A 4 43.99 -3.47 -44.46
N ALA A 5 42.67 -3.52 -44.58
CA ALA A 5 41.77 -2.56 -43.96
C ALA A 5 41.42 -3.06 -42.56
N LEU A 6 41.91 -2.37 -41.54
CA LEU A 6 41.58 -2.61 -40.15
C LEU A 6 40.23 -1.95 -39.86
N PHE A 7 39.16 -2.74 -39.72
CA PHE A 7 37.86 -2.25 -39.27
C PHE A 7 37.89 -2.13 -37.73
N VAL A 8 37.96 -0.89 -37.25
CA VAL A 8 37.74 -0.57 -35.83
C VAL A 8 36.23 -0.58 -35.60
N LEU A 9 35.72 -1.63 -34.95
CA LEU A 9 34.37 -1.61 -34.38
C LEU A 9 34.38 -0.66 -33.18
N LEU A 10 33.94 0.58 -33.40
CA LEU A 10 33.49 1.46 -32.33
C LEU A 10 32.18 0.89 -31.78
N ALA A 11 32.29 0.14 -30.68
CA ALA A 11 31.13 -0.19 -29.86
C ALA A 11 30.59 1.11 -29.25
N PHE A 12 29.63 1.72 -29.94
CA PHE A 12 28.74 2.69 -29.31
C PHE A 12 27.97 1.94 -28.23
N ASN A 13 28.48 2.00 -27.00
CA ASN A 13 27.63 1.88 -25.82
C ASN A 13 26.70 3.09 -25.85
N ALA A 14 25.62 2.99 -26.64
CA ALA A 14 24.44 3.78 -26.41
C ALA A 14 23.99 3.40 -25.00
N PHE A 15 24.37 4.20 -24.01
CA PHE A 15 23.57 4.35 -22.81
C PHE A 15 22.18 4.72 -23.33
N SER A 16 21.32 3.71 -23.48
CA SER A 16 19.89 3.94 -23.65
C SER A 16 19.52 4.84 -22.47
N GLN A 17 19.25 6.11 -22.75
CA GLN A 17 18.51 6.92 -21.81
C GLN A 17 17.22 6.15 -21.58
N ASN A 18 17.14 5.42 -20.47
CA ASN A 18 15.92 4.71 -20.10
C ASN A 18 14.79 5.72 -20.20
N ALA A 19 13.86 5.47 -21.11
CA ALA A 19 12.73 6.36 -21.33
C ALA A 19 12.02 6.56 -19.99
N ASP A 20 11.76 7.81 -19.62
CA ASP A 20 11.03 8.15 -18.41
C ASP A 20 9.53 7.91 -18.64
N LEU A 21 9.13 6.64 -18.68
CA LEU A 21 7.77 6.20 -18.94
C LEU A 21 6.85 6.39 -17.71
N ALA A 22 7.41 6.45 -16.51
CA ALA A 22 6.68 6.70 -15.28
C ALA A 22 5.98 8.07 -15.28
N LYS A 23 6.43 9.03 -16.11
CA LYS A 23 5.76 10.33 -16.29
C LYS A 23 4.36 10.21 -16.87
N TYR A 24 4.05 9.12 -17.58
CA TYR A 24 2.74 8.88 -18.19
C TYR A 24 1.71 8.36 -17.19
N ILE A 25 2.15 7.90 -16.02
CA ILE A 25 1.25 7.36 -15.01
C ILE A 25 0.51 8.52 -14.34
N ASN A 26 -0.82 8.48 -14.39
CA ASN A 26 -1.69 9.39 -13.67
C ASN A 26 -2.53 8.64 -12.62
N PRO A 27 -2.11 8.61 -11.34
CA PRO A 27 -2.85 7.92 -10.29
C PRO A 27 -4.23 8.54 -9.95
N LEU A 28 -4.59 9.70 -10.54
CA LEU A 28 -5.90 10.32 -10.39
C LEU A 28 -6.94 9.79 -11.40
N ILE A 29 -6.54 9.04 -12.43
CA ILE A 29 -7.51 8.40 -13.33
C ILE A 29 -8.35 7.41 -12.52
N GLY A 30 -9.67 7.66 -12.52
CA GLY A 30 -10.68 6.91 -11.78
C GLY A 30 -11.08 7.51 -10.42
N THR A 31 -10.41 8.57 -9.94
CA THR A 31 -10.70 9.17 -8.62
C THR A 31 -11.86 10.15 -8.63
N ASP A 32 -12.27 10.65 -9.80
CA ASP A 32 -13.49 11.42 -9.97
C ASP A 32 -14.68 10.48 -10.10
N SER A 33 -14.96 9.75 -9.03
CA SER A 33 -16.05 8.78 -8.96
C SER A 33 -16.87 9.03 -7.70
N ASP A 34 -18.15 8.69 -7.74
CA ASP A 34 -19.01 8.64 -6.56
C ASP A 34 -19.76 7.30 -6.48
N PHE A 35 -20.57 7.14 -5.44
CA PHE A 35 -21.35 5.92 -5.22
C PHE A 35 -22.30 5.60 -6.38
N SER A 36 -22.91 6.62 -6.97
CA SER A 36 -23.95 6.48 -7.99
C SER A 36 -23.39 6.15 -9.37
N LEU A 37 -22.20 6.67 -9.70
CA LEU A 37 -21.53 6.40 -10.97
C LEU A 37 -20.01 6.33 -10.78
N SER A 38 -19.46 5.15 -11.10
CA SER A 38 -18.03 4.90 -11.09
C SER A 38 -17.39 5.30 -12.41
N ASN A 39 -16.37 6.15 -12.35
CA ASN A 39 -15.40 6.35 -13.44
C ASN A 39 -14.12 5.51 -13.21
N GLY A 40 -14.15 4.59 -12.25
CA GLY A 40 -13.04 3.70 -11.89
C GLY A 40 -13.00 3.37 -10.40
N ASN A 41 -13.59 4.20 -9.53
CA ASN A 41 -13.61 4.02 -8.07
C ASN A 41 -12.21 3.78 -7.46
N THR A 42 -11.22 4.52 -7.96
CA THR A 42 -9.83 4.40 -7.49
C THR A 42 -9.50 5.48 -6.47
N TYR A 43 -8.43 5.25 -5.72
CA TYR A 43 -7.69 6.30 -5.01
C TYR A 43 -6.25 6.41 -5.58
N PRO A 44 -5.54 7.54 -5.38
CA PRO A 44 -4.16 7.69 -5.83
C PRO A 44 -3.22 6.86 -4.93
N ALA A 45 -2.97 5.62 -5.32
CA ALA A 45 -2.09 4.70 -4.60
C ALA A 45 -0.61 5.05 -4.84
N ILE A 46 -0.01 5.76 -3.90
CA ILE A 46 1.43 6.06 -3.91
C ILE A 46 2.12 4.83 -3.34
N ALA A 47 2.75 4.05 -4.23
CA ALA A 47 3.24 2.72 -3.93
C ALA A 47 4.34 2.27 -4.90
N LEU A 48 5.08 1.23 -4.51
CA LEU A 48 5.84 0.41 -5.45
C LEU A 48 4.96 -0.74 -5.99
N PRO A 49 5.35 -1.37 -7.13
CA PRO A 49 4.64 -2.52 -7.68
C PRO A 49 4.40 -3.60 -6.61
N TRP A 50 3.14 -3.99 -6.42
CA TRP A 50 2.68 -4.96 -5.41
C TRP A 50 3.14 -4.67 -3.97
N GLY A 51 3.45 -3.41 -3.64
CA GLY A 51 3.88 -3.01 -2.31
C GLY A 51 2.89 -3.45 -1.22
N MET A 52 3.41 -3.91 -0.09
CA MET A 52 2.58 -4.34 1.04
C MET A 52 1.78 -3.17 1.59
N ASN A 53 2.38 -1.99 1.73
CA ASN A 53 1.74 -0.81 2.30
C ASN A 53 1.58 0.28 1.23
N PHE A 54 0.35 0.65 0.88
CA PHE A 54 0.10 1.81 0.02
C PHE A 54 -0.09 3.06 0.86
N TRP A 55 0.23 4.21 0.28
CA TRP A 55 -0.07 5.51 0.86
C TRP A 55 -1.00 6.31 -0.04
N SER A 56 -1.94 7.04 0.54
CA SER A 56 -2.85 7.92 -0.20
C SER A 56 -3.22 9.15 0.63
N PRO A 57 -3.40 10.34 0.03
CA PRO A 57 -4.21 11.38 0.65
C PRO A 57 -5.62 10.84 0.95
N GLN A 58 -6.19 11.31 2.05
CA GLN A 58 -7.54 10.98 2.49
C GLN A 58 -8.37 12.27 2.55
N THR A 59 -9.46 12.31 1.79
CA THR A 59 -10.39 13.46 1.74
C THR A 59 -11.65 13.18 2.56
N ASN A 60 -12.15 11.95 2.52
CA ASN A 60 -13.37 11.53 3.21
C ASN A 60 -13.10 10.88 4.57
N LYS A 61 -14.17 10.77 5.36
CA LYS A 61 -14.12 10.36 6.76
C LYS A 61 -13.49 9.00 6.96
N MET A 62 -12.93 8.79 8.14
CA MET A 62 -12.44 7.49 8.56
C MET A 62 -13.56 6.43 8.45
N GLY A 63 -13.27 5.32 7.74
CA GLY A 63 -14.22 4.24 7.48
C GLY A 63 -15.01 4.38 6.17
N ASP A 64 -14.96 5.53 5.50
CA ASP A 64 -15.54 5.70 4.17
C ASP A 64 -14.71 4.96 3.11
N GLY A 65 -15.37 4.14 2.29
CA GLY A 65 -14.75 3.41 1.20
C GLY A 65 -14.25 4.33 0.08
N TRP A 66 -14.88 5.49 -0.15
CA TRP A 66 -14.38 6.50 -1.07
C TRP A 66 -13.33 7.38 -0.38
N ALA A 67 -12.25 6.76 0.10
CA ALA A 67 -11.22 7.43 0.92
C ALA A 67 -10.67 8.73 0.30
N TYR A 68 -10.58 8.78 -1.03
CA TYR A 68 -10.23 9.95 -1.82
C TYR A 68 -11.24 10.15 -2.96
N GLN A 69 -11.70 11.38 -3.17
CA GLN A 69 -12.49 11.78 -4.34
C GLN A 69 -11.94 13.07 -4.92
N TYR A 70 -11.82 13.14 -6.25
CA TYR A 70 -11.27 14.30 -6.95
C TYR A 70 -12.06 15.58 -6.64
N ALA A 71 -13.40 15.51 -6.60
CA ALA A 71 -14.23 16.68 -6.28
C ALA A 71 -14.10 17.19 -4.82
N ALA A 72 -13.46 16.42 -3.93
CA ALA A 72 -13.33 16.82 -2.53
C ALA A 72 -12.31 17.94 -2.38
N LYS A 73 -12.68 18.98 -1.61
CA LYS A 73 -11.90 20.23 -1.52
C LYS A 73 -10.94 20.28 -0.33
N LYS A 74 -10.94 19.23 0.49
CA LYS A 74 -10.14 19.17 1.72
C LYS A 74 -9.51 17.81 1.92
N ILE A 75 -8.30 17.82 2.50
CA ILE A 75 -7.58 16.62 2.95
C ILE A 75 -7.59 16.60 4.47
N ARG A 76 -7.79 15.42 5.05
CA ARG A 76 -7.84 15.20 6.51
C ARG A 76 -6.77 14.24 7.03
N GLY A 77 -5.98 13.65 6.13
CA GLY A 77 -4.98 12.65 6.48
C GLY A 77 -4.18 12.20 5.28
N PHE A 78 -3.00 11.65 5.56
CA PHE A 78 -2.19 10.87 4.63
C PHE A 78 -2.11 9.47 5.20
N LYS A 79 -2.85 8.56 4.57
CA LYS A 79 -3.26 7.28 5.13
C LYS A 79 -2.41 6.17 4.56
N GLN A 80 -1.90 5.29 5.42
CA GLN A 80 -1.48 3.96 5.00
C GLN A 80 -2.74 3.11 4.78
N THR A 81 -2.86 2.47 3.62
CA THR A 81 -4.09 1.77 3.21
C THR A 81 -3.78 0.46 2.48
N HIS A 82 -4.69 -0.49 2.62
CA HIS A 82 -4.64 -1.78 1.94
C HIS A 82 -5.85 -2.00 1.01
N GLN A 83 -6.88 -1.15 1.14
CA GLN A 83 -8.16 -1.21 0.44
C GLN A 83 -8.04 -1.58 -1.06
N PRO A 84 -8.66 -2.69 -1.53
CA PRO A 84 -8.72 -3.03 -2.95
C PRO A 84 -9.84 -2.29 -3.70
N SER A 85 -10.94 -1.95 -3.02
CA SER A 85 -12.07 -1.23 -3.60
C SER A 85 -12.89 -0.52 -2.50
N PRO A 86 -13.68 0.52 -2.82
CA PRO A 86 -14.53 1.17 -1.83
C PRO A 86 -15.56 0.21 -1.18
N TRP A 87 -15.95 -0.84 -1.90
CA TRP A 87 -16.95 -1.82 -1.48
C TRP A 87 -16.41 -2.83 -0.46
N ILE A 88 -15.17 -3.29 -0.69
CA ILE A 88 -14.48 -4.21 0.22
C ILE A 88 -13.96 -3.48 1.45
N ASN A 89 -13.66 -2.18 1.28
CA ASN A 89 -13.14 -1.27 2.29
C ASN A 89 -11.77 -1.74 2.82
N ASP A 90 -11.29 -1.14 3.90
CA ASP A 90 -9.88 -1.17 4.29
C ASP A 90 -9.62 -2.00 5.55
N TYR A 91 -8.34 -2.23 5.84
CA TYR A 91 -7.85 -2.83 7.07
C TYR A 91 -6.45 -2.33 7.44
N GLY A 92 -6.07 -2.44 8.72
CA GLY A 92 -4.72 -2.13 9.21
C GLY A 92 -4.24 -0.71 8.86
N ALA A 93 -5.15 0.26 8.90
CA ALA A 93 -4.89 1.61 8.42
C ALA A 93 -4.61 2.57 9.58
N PHE A 94 -3.67 3.48 9.37
CA PHE A 94 -3.43 4.63 10.22
C PHE A 94 -3.13 5.84 9.33
N SER A 95 -3.14 7.04 9.88
CA SER A 95 -2.80 8.23 9.09
C SER A 95 -1.88 9.21 9.81
N ILE A 96 -1.16 9.96 9.00
CA ILE A 96 -0.35 11.10 9.40
C ILE A 96 -1.05 12.37 8.92
N PHE A 97 -1.05 13.40 9.75
CA PHE A 97 -1.45 14.74 9.33
C PHE A 97 -0.63 15.79 10.07
N ALA A 98 -0.76 17.05 9.68
CA ALA A 98 -0.05 18.14 10.33
C ALA A 98 -0.89 19.42 10.31
N THR A 99 -0.73 20.24 11.35
CA THR A 99 -1.39 21.53 11.50
C THR A 99 -0.38 22.57 12.01
N THR A 100 -0.72 23.85 11.88
CA THR A 100 -0.05 24.97 12.55
C THR A 100 -1.06 25.73 13.40
N GLU A 101 -0.64 26.27 14.54
CA GLU A 101 -1.42 27.04 15.53
C GLU A 101 -2.58 26.29 16.22
N LYS A 102 -3.19 25.34 15.52
CA LYS A 102 -4.38 24.60 15.93
C LYS A 102 -3.99 23.24 16.50
N LEU A 103 -3.96 23.15 17.83
CA LEU A 103 -3.86 21.89 18.56
C LEU A 103 -5.18 21.12 18.43
N VAL A 104 -5.22 20.08 17.59
CA VAL A 104 -6.43 19.32 17.29
C VAL A 104 -6.12 17.89 16.90
N PHE A 105 -7.00 16.96 17.27
CA PHE A 105 -6.95 15.56 16.82
C PHE A 105 -8.13 15.17 15.92
N ASP A 106 -9.32 15.70 16.22
CA ASP A 106 -10.57 15.45 15.49
C ASP A 106 -10.41 15.64 13.97
N GLU A 107 -10.81 14.62 13.20
CA GLU A 107 -10.58 14.57 11.76
C GLU A 107 -11.32 15.67 10.97
N ASN A 108 -12.49 16.10 11.45
CA ASN A 108 -13.30 17.13 10.78
C ASN A 108 -12.81 18.54 11.14
N LYS A 109 -12.12 18.68 12.27
CA LYS A 109 -11.51 19.95 12.69
C LYS A 109 -10.10 20.11 12.16
N ARG A 110 -9.37 19.03 11.86
CA ARG A 110 -7.99 19.11 11.34
C ARG A 110 -7.90 19.23 9.82
N GLU A 111 -8.97 18.98 9.08
CA GLU A 111 -8.94 19.03 7.62
C GLU A 111 -8.47 20.39 7.08
N SER A 112 -7.78 20.36 5.94
CA SER A 112 -7.27 21.56 5.26
C SER A 112 -7.75 21.64 3.83
N TRP A 113 -8.11 22.85 3.39
CA TRP A 113 -8.31 23.13 1.97
C TRP A 113 -7.04 22.87 1.15
N TYR A 114 -7.23 22.35 -0.07
CA TYR A 114 -6.17 22.16 -1.06
C TYR A 114 -6.71 22.38 -2.48
N SER A 115 -5.82 22.38 -3.47
CA SER A 115 -6.18 22.43 -4.89
C SER A 115 -5.29 21.49 -5.68
N HIS A 116 -5.86 20.78 -6.67
CA HIS A 116 -5.09 19.99 -7.63
C HIS A 116 -4.02 20.81 -8.39
N LYS A 117 -4.19 22.14 -8.48
CA LYS A 117 -3.15 23.03 -9.06
C LYS A 117 -1.88 23.11 -8.22
N ALA A 118 -1.96 22.78 -6.94
CA ALA A 118 -0.86 22.73 -5.98
C ALA A 118 -0.62 21.30 -5.46
N GLU A 119 -1.08 20.30 -6.23
CA GLU A 119 -0.92 18.88 -5.95
C GLU A 119 -0.07 18.25 -7.07
N VAL A 120 0.85 17.37 -6.70
CA VAL A 120 1.61 16.54 -7.63
C VAL A 120 1.38 15.10 -7.23
N VAL A 121 0.84 14.31 -8.16
CA VAL A 121 0.48 12.92 -7.91
C VAL A 121 1.21 12.03 -8.92
N GLN A 122 2.19 11.28 -8.42
CA GLN A 122 2.96 10.30 -9.18
C GLN A 122 2.93 8.96 -8.44
N ALA A 123 3.13 7.85 -9.15
CA ALA A 123 3.06 6.52 -8.55
C ALA A 123 4.01 6.32 -7.35
N HIS A 124 5.16 7.00 -7.33
CA HIS A 124 6.22 6.89 -6.31
C HIS A 124 6.41 8.15 -5.45
N TYR A 125 5.68 9.21 -5.74
CA TYR A 125 5.84 10.51 -5.10
C TYR A 125 4.54 11.28 -5.09
N TYR A 126 4.21 11.83 -3.94
CA TYR A 126 3.07 12.70 -3.76
C TYR A 126 3.50 13.99 -3.08
N LYS A 127 2.92 15.11 -3.50
CA LYS A 127 3.09 16.41 -2.86
C LYS A 127 1.80 17.21 -2.88
N VAL A 128 1.48 17.87 -1.78
CA VAL A 128 0.35 18.81 -1.72
C VAL A 128 0.63 19.98 -0.80
N TYR A 129 0.08 21.14 -1.15
CA TYR A 129 0.02 22.30 -0.28
C TYR A 129 -1.32 22.36 0.47
N LEU A 130 -1.25 22.50 1.80
CA LEU A 130 -2.40 22.60 2.70
C LEU A 130 -2.60 24.07 3.09
N SER A 131 -3.62 24.73 2.52
CA SER A 131 -3.72 26.19 2.56
C SER A 131 -4.08 26.74 3.94
N ASP A 132 -4.85 26.00 4.73
CA ASP A 132 -5.28 26.48 6.06
C ASP A 132 -4.13 26.56 7.06
N TYR A 133 -3.03 25.85 6.78
CA TYR A 133 -1.87 25.77 7.67
C TYR A 133 -0.57 26.29 7.05
N ASN A 134 -0.62 26.75 5.80
CA ASN A 134 0.53 27.21 5.03
C ASN A 134 1.70 26.20 5.06
N MET A 135 1.40 24.93 4.75
CA MET A 135 2.39 23.85 4.78
C MET A 135 2.37 23.01 3.52
N THR A 136 3.49 22.34 3.25
CA THR A 136 3.61 21.35 2.17
C THR A 136 3.88 19.98 2.77
N VAL A 137 3.18 18.95 2.29
CA VAL A 137 3.44 17.56 2.65
C VAL A 137 3.88 16.79 1.43
N GLU A 138 4.97 16.04 1.56
CA GLU A 138 5.52 15.16 0.52
C GLU A 138 5.68 13.73 1.04
N ILE A 139 5.42 12.74 0.18
CA ILE A 139 5.46 11.31 0.51
C ILE A 139 6.22 10.56 -0.58
N THR A 140 7.11 9.65 -0.19
CA THR A 140 7.68 8.65 -1.10
C THR A 140 7.80 7.28 -0.40
N PRO A 141 7.20 6.21 -0.96
CA PRO A 141 7.12 4.91 -0.32
C PRO A 141 8.21 3.94 -0.81
N THR A 142 8.42 2.89 -0.03
CA THR A 142 9.04 1.62 -0.42
C THR A 142 7.97 0.53 -0.45
N GLU A 143 8.32 -0.76 -0.30
CA GLU A 143 7.30 -1.83 -0.27
C GLU A 143 6.50 -1.84 1.04
N ARG A 144 7.14 -1.52 2.17
CA ARG A 144 6.58 -1.61 3.55
C ARG A 144 6.79 -0.35 4.37
N ALA A 145 7.55 0.61 3.86
CA ALA A 145 7.92 1.83 4.55
C ALA A 145 7.65 3.08 3.70
N ALA A 146 7.74 4.27 4.30
CA ALA A 146 7.67 5.54 3.61
C ALA A 146 8.50 6.62 4.27
N ARG A 147 8.99 7.54 3.45
CA ARG A 147 9.56 8.82 3.88
C ARG A 147 8.51 9.90 3.71
N PHE A 148 8.29 10.67 4.77
CA PHE A 148 7.52 11.91 4.72
C PHE A 148 8.46 13.09 4.85
N ARG A 149 8.08 14.20 4.21
CA ARG A 149 8.66 15.51 4.45
C ARG A 149 7.53 16.51 4.60
N ILE A 150 7.48 17.17 5.76
CA ILE A 150 6.47 18.17 6.08
C ILE A 150 7.18 19.51 6.27
N THR A 151 6.96 20.43 5.34
CA THR A 151 7.55 21.77 5.37
C THR A 151 6.58 22.74 6.03
N TYR A 152 6.98 23.26 7.19
CA TYR A 152 6.21 24.18 8.00
C TYR A 152 6.61 25.65 7.75
N PRO A 153 5.70 26.60 8.02
CA PRO A 153 6.07 28.01 8.15
C PRO A 153 6.82 28.25 9.47
N GLU A 154 7.23 29.50 9.70
CA GLU A 154 7.74 29.91 11.01
C GLU A 154 6.60 29.93 12.03
N THR A 155 6.72 29.14 13.11
CA THR A 155 5.74 29.06 14.19
C THR A 155 6.30 28.32 15.40
N GLU A 156 5.84 28.68 16.59
CA GLU A 156 6.12 27.94 17.84
C GLU A 156 5.16 26.75 18.07
N LYS A 157 4.16 26.62 17.19
CA LYS A 157 3.02 25.69 17.30
C LYS A 157 2.81 24.93 16.00
N ALA A 158 3.86 24.29 15.51
CA ALA A 158 3.76 23.27 14.47
C ALA A 158 3.37 21.93 15.11
N TYR A 159 2.42 21.20 14.51
CA TYR A 159 1.96 19.93 15.03
C TYR A 159 2.07 18.80 14.00
N LEU A 160 2.50 17.62 14.46
CA LEU A 160 2.36 16.34 13.76
C LEU A 160 1.29 15.53 14.47
N ILE A 161 0.32 15.02 13.70
CA ILE A 161 -0.77 14.19 14.17
C ILE A 161 -0.54 12.77 13.65
N VAL A 162 -0.57 11.79 14.55
CA VAL A 162 -0.60 10.36 14.23
C VAL A 162 -1.93 9.81 14.70
N ASP A 163 -2.74 9.32 13.78
CA ASP A 163 -4.07 8.78 14.05
C ASP A 163 -4.04 7.26 13.83
N ALA A 164 -4.13 6.49 14.92
CA ALA A 164 -4.06 5.02 14.90
C ALA A 164 -5.41 4.37 14.56
N PHE A 165 -6.42 5.17 14.20
CA PHE A 165 -7.76 4.78 13.79
C PHE A 165 -8.61 4.11 14.88
N PHE A 166 -9.89 3.97 14.58
CA PHE A 166 -10.92 3.31 15.40
C PHE A 166 -10.78 1.77 15.44
N LYS A 167 -11.70 1.11 16.16
CA LYS A 167 -11.76 -0.36 16.40
C LYS A 167 -10.61 -0.91 17.24
N ASN A 168 -10.30 -0.20 18.34
CA ASN A 168 -9.27 -0.55 19.31
C ASN A 168 -7.87 -0.42 18.73
N SER A 169 -7.18 0.65 19.11
CA SER A 169 -5.82 0.94 18.67
C SER A 169 -4.94 1.29 19.86
N HIS A 170 -3.65 1.33 19.60
CA HIS A 170 -2.64 1.65 20.61
C HIS A 170 -1.62 2.62 20.04
N ILE A 171 -1.15 3.52 20.88
CA ILE A 171 -0.03 4.40 20.56
C ILE A 171 0.85 4.63 21.78
N LYS A 172 2.15 4.75 21.53
CA LYS A 172 3.16 5.10 22.52
C LYS A 172 4.20 6.03 21.90
N VAL A 173 4.56 7.06 22.64
CA VAL A 173 5.52 8.08 22.23
C VAL A 173 6.74 8.00 23.14
N TYR A 174 7.91 8.00 22.52
CA TYR A 174 9.23 8.06 23.17
C TYR A 174 9.89 9.38 22.77
N PRO A 175 9.73 10.46 23.56
CA PRO A 175 10.21 11.79 23.21
C PRO A 175 11.72 11.85 22.96
N GLU A 176 12.51 11.22 23.84
CA GLU A 176 13.98 11.19 23.76
C GLU A 176 14.50 10.48 22.50
N GLU A 177 13.74 9.53 21.98
CA GLU A 177 14.07 8.80 20.75
C GLU A 177 13.47 9.44 19.50
N ARG A 178 12.66 10.50 19.65
CA ARG A 178 11.82 11.09 18.59
C ARG A 178 11.00 10.03 17.86
N LYS A 179 10.49 9.06 18.63
CA LYS A 179 9.87 7.83 18.13
C LYS A 179 8.43 7.72 18.58
N ILE A 180 7.58 7.27 17.66
CA ILE A 180 6.17 6.95 17.92
C ILE A 180 5.95 5.54 17.41
N VAL A 181 5.37 4.68 18.24
CA VAL A 181 4.98 3.32 17.88
C VAL A 181 3.51 3.12 18.17
N GLY A 182 2.89 2.16 17.51
CA GLY A 182 1.51 1.81 17.78
C GLY A 182 1.03 0.63 16.97
N TYR A 183 -0.26 0.34 17.09
CA TYR A 183 -0.93 -0.59 16.20
C TYR A 183 -2.36 -0.16 15.90
N SER A 184 -2.81 -0.55 14.71
CA SER A 184 -4.17 -0.36 14.21
C SER A 184 -4.84 -1.71 13.99
N CYS A 185 -6.08 -1.85 14.47
CA CYS A 185 -6.88 -3.08 14.34
C CYS A 185 -8.11 -2.88 13.45
N ASN A 186 -8.35 -1.67 12.92
CA ASN A 186 -9.47 -1.40 12.03
C ASN A 186 -9.43 -2.36 10.83
N ASN A 187 -10.57 -2.94 10.51
CA ASN A 187 -10.73 -3.88 9.40
C ASN A 187 -12.20 -3.94 8.98
N SER A 188 -12.45 -4.60 7.85
CA SER A 188 -13.78 -4.76 7.26
C SER A 188 -14.19 -6.24 7.18
N GLY A 189 -13.71 -7.06 8.13
CA GLY A 189 -13.86 -8.51 8.13
C GLY A 189 -12.67 -9.24 7.50
N GLY A 190 -12.73 -10.58 7.49
CA GLY A 190 -11.68 -11.42 6.93
C GLY A 190 -10.36 -11.34 7.69
N VAL A 191 -10.41 -11.17 9.02
CA VAL A 191 -9.21 -11.15 9.87
C VAL A 191 -9.35 -12.08 11.08
N PRO A 192 -8.27 -12.71 11.56
CA PRO A 192 -8.24 -13.41 12.85
C PRO A 192 -8.38 -12.43 14.04
N GLU A 193 -8.76 -12.94 15.21
CA GLU A 193 -8.98 -12.11 16.42
C GLU A 193 -7.74 -11.32 16.87
N ASN A 194 -6.54 -11.84 16.59
CA ASN A 194 -5.27 -11.23 16.97
C ASN A 194 -4.74 -10.18 15.97
N PHE A 195 -5.49 -9.88 14.91
CA PHE A 195 -5.07 -8.99 13.83
C PHE A 195 -4.65 -7.60 14.30
N LYS A 196 -3.43 -7.21 13.91
CA LYS A 196 -2.84 -5.88 14.15
C LYS A 196 -1.93 -5.50 12.99
N ASN A 197 -1.94 -4.23 12.60
CA ASN A 197 -0.86 -3.62 11.84
C ASN A 197 -0.03 -2.75 12.80
N TYR A 198 1.21 -3.17 13.08
CA TYR A 198 2.14 -2.48 13.96
C TYR A 198 2.92 -1.44 13.17
N PHE A 199 2.97 -0.19 13.63
CA PHE A 199 3.70 0.88 12.95
C PHE A 199 4.78 1.48 13.86
N VAL A 200 5.83 1.97 13.22
CA VAL A 200 6.89 2.79 13.84
C VAL A 200 7.15 4.02 13.00
N ILE A 201 7.32 5.15 13.67
CA ILE A 201 7.58 6.47 13.09
C ILE A 201 8.74 7.11 13.84
N TYR A 202 9.76 7.56 13.12
CA TYR A 202 10.82 8.43 13.63
C TYR A 202 10.73 9.80 12.98
N ALA A 203 10.82 10.87 13.77
CA ALA A 203 11.03 12.21 13.28
C ALA A 203 12.49 12.64 13.44
N ASP A 204 12.98 13.53 12.57
CA ASP A 204 14.31 14.12 12.69
C ASP A 204 14.37 15.37 13.58
N LYS A 205 13.23 15.81 14.13
CA LYS A 205 13.12 16.98 15.00
C LYS A 205 12.69 16.59 16.42
N ALA A 206 13.29 17.25 17.42
CA ALA A 206 12.98 17.03 18.83
C ALA A 206 11.53 17.40 19.16
N PHE A 207 10.92 16.65 20.08
CA PHE A 207 9.53 16.87 20.49
C PHE A 207 9.49 17.92 21.60
N GLU A 208 8.82 19.04 21.37
CA GLU A 208 8.67 20.10 22.37
C GLU A 208 7.60 19.71 23.40
N GLN A 209 6.49 19.17 22.91
CA GLN A 209 5.38 18.70 23.74
C GLN A 209 4.69 17.53 23.08
N VAL A 210 4.24 16.58 23.89
CA VAL A 210 3.43 15.43 23.45
C VAL A 210 2.05 15.55 24.05
N TYR A 211 1.05 15.23 23.22
CA TYR A 211 -0.34 15.05 23.62
C TYR A 211 -0.82 13.68 23.11
N ILE A 212 -1.53 12.94 23.95
CA ILE A 212 -2.14 11.67 23.59
C ILE A 212 -3.64 11.89 23.44
N ALA A 213 -4.16 11.55 22.26
CA ALA A 213 -5.57 11.51 22.01
C ALA A 213 -6.11 10.14 22.37
N LYS A 214 -7.16 10.09 23.20
CA LYS A 214 -7.83 8.86 23.58
C LYS A 214 -9.33 9.09 23.66
N ASP A 215 -10.07 8.38 22.81
CA ASP A 215 -11.53 8.31 22.84
C ASP A 215 -12.20 9.70 22.87
N GLY A 216 -11.67 10.64 22.07
CA GLY A 216 -12.15 12.02 21.95
C GLY A 216 -11.56 13.03 22.95
N SER A 217 -10.78 12.58 23.93
CA SER A 217 -10.03 13.43 24.85
C SER A 217 -8.57 13.61 24.42
N LEU A 218 -7.94 14.71 24.82
CA LEU A 218 -6.53 15.02 24.54
C LEU A 218 -5.81 15.27 25.87
N ASP A 219 -4.81 14.45 26.21
CA ASP A 219 -4.10 14.50 27.48
C ASP A 219 -2.60 14.76 27.26
N ILE A 220 -2.08 15.77 27.96
CA ILE A 220 -0.67 16.20 27.90
C ILE A 220 0.24 15.40 28.86
N LYS A 221 -0.32 14.67 29.82
CA LYS A 221 0.42 13.94 30.85
C LYS A 221 0.73 12.50 30.46
N LEU A 222 0.07 11.99 29.42
CA LEU A 222 0.24 10.63 28.94
C LEU A 222 1.28 10.59 27.81
N LEU A 223 1.98 9.46 27.72
CA LEU A 223 2.82 9.10 26.57
C LEU A 223 2.36 7.81 25.90
N GLU A 224 1.35 7.15 26.43
CA GLU A 224 0.87 5.85 25.98
C GLU A 224 -0.64 5.73 26.21
N ALA A 225 -1.35 5.17 25.24
CA ALA A 225 -2.77 4.85 25.39
C ALA A 225 -3.18 3.65 24.54
N THR A 226 -4.12 2.88 25.09
CA THR A 226 -4.96 1.92 24.35
C THR A 226 -6.41 2.32 24.57
N GLY A 227 -7.21 2.32 23.50
CA GLY A 227 -8.60 2.76 23.54
C GLY A 227 -9.30 2.47 22.22
N LYS A 228 -10.60 2.81 22.13
CA LYS A 228 -11.41 2.56 20.92
C LYS A 228 -10.88 3.32 19.72
N HIS A 229 -10.36 4.53 19.95
CA HIS A 229 -9.69 5.37 18.97
C HIS A 229 -8.61 6.20 19.69
N VAL A 230 -7.34 5.91 19.39
CA VAL A 230 -6.21 6.66 19.95
C VAL A 230 -5.32 7.28 18.88
N GLY A 231 -4.52 8.25 19.30
CA GLY A 231 -3.50 8.87 18.47
C GLY A 231 -2.62 9.80 19.29
N SER A 232 -1.72 10.51 18.63
CA SER A 232 -0.85 11.49 19.25
C SER A 232 -0.81 12.78 18.46
N VAL A 233 -0.56 13.87 19.17
CA VAL A 233 -0.23 15.17 18.59
C VAL A 233 1.10 15.61 19.18
N ILE A 234 2.10 15.83 18.32
CA ILE A 234 3.46 16.20 18.70
C ILE A 234 3.69 17.64 18.31
N GLN A 235 4.12 18.48 19.24
CA GLN A 235 4.44 19.88 18.99
C GLN A 235 5.93 20.05 18.64
N PHE A 236 6.18 20.97 17.71
CA PHE A 236 7.50 21.48 17.34
C PHE A 236 7.47 23.02 17.27
N LYS A 237 8.66 23.61 17.35
CA LYS A 237 8.94 25.00 16.93
C LYS A 237 9.68 24.98 15.60
N THR A 238 9.18 25.66 14.58
CA THR A 238 9.75 25.63 13.23
C THR A 238 10.13 27.03 12.75
N LYS A 239 11.19 27.10 11.95
CA LYS A 239 11.55 28.28 11.17
C LYS A 239 10.82 28.29 9.83
N ALA A 240 10.83 29.44 9.15
CA ALA A 240 10.26 29.56 7.82
C ALA A 240 10.85 28.51 6.85
N ASN A 241 9.97 27.71 6.24
CA ASN A 241 10.30 26.63 5.32
C ASN A 241 11.15 25.49 5.94
N GLU A 242 11.11 25.32 7.26
CA GLU A 242 11.77 24.20 7.91
C GLU A 242 11.02 22.89 7.62
N ALA A 243 11.75 21.86 7.21
CA ALA A 243 11.20 20.54 6.94
C ALA A 243 11.42 19.60 8.12
N VAL A 244 10.33 19.00 8.62
CA VAL A 244 10.38 17.83 9.52
C VAL A 244 10.24 16.58 8.66
N ASN A 245 11.24 15.71 8.71
CA ASN A 245 11.22 14.46 7.95
C ASN A 245 10.83 13.29 8.85
N LEU A 246 9.97 12.41 8.34
CA LEU A 246 9.59 11.18 9.02
C LEU A 246 10.12 9.97 8.26
N LYS A 247 10.54 8.95 9.01
CA LYS A 247 10.72 7.58 8.52
C LYS A 247 9.60 6.74 9.14
N ILE A 248 8.81 6.07 8.31
CA ILE A 248 7.64 5.30 8.77
C ILE A 248 7.73 3.91 8.18
N ALA A 249 7.44 2.87 8.96
CA ALA A 249 7.23 1.52 8.46
C ALA A 249 6.16 0.82 9.28
N SER A 250 5.61 -0.25 8.71
CA SER A 250 4.68 -1.09 9.44
C SER A 250 4.89 -2.58 9.14
N SER A 251 4.28 -3.42 9.97
CA SER A 251 4.34 -4.88 9.89
C SER A 251 3.02 -5.49 10.38
N PHE A 252 2.64 -6.64 9.82
CA PHE A 252 1.54 -7.45 10.35
C PHE A 252 2.03 -8.52 11.34
N ILE A 253 3.34 -8.68 11.49
CA ILE A 253 3.97 -9.68 12.37
C ILE A 253 4.17 -9.13 13.78
N SER A 254 4.95 -8.05 13.93
CA SER A 254 5.28 -7.50 15.26
C SER A 254 5.89 -6.10 15.20
N PRO A 255 5.99 -5.38 16.33
CA PRO A 255 6.73 -4.11 16.42
C PRO A 255 8.20 -4.25 15.96
N GLU A 256 8.88 -5.33 16.33
CA GLU A 256 10.28 -5.59 15.97
C GLU A 256 10.44 -5.81 14.46
N GLN A 257 9.47 -6.47 13.82
CA GLN A 257 9.47 -6.62 12.38
C GLN A 257 9.21 -5.29 11.66
N ALA A 258 8.37 -4.40 12.22
CA ALA A 258 8.18 -3.05 11.67
C ALA A 258 9.48 -2.23 11.71
N GLU A 259 10.25 -2.32 12.81
CA GLU A 259 11.59 -1.72 12.90
C GLU A 259 12.57 -2.33 11.88
N LEU A 260 12.53 -3.65 11.68
CA LEU A 260 13.36 -4.32 10.67
C LEU A 260 13.03 -3.86 9.25
N ASN A 261 11.74 -3.71 8.92
CA ASN A 261 11.29 -3.17 7.64
C ASN A 261 11.82 -1.74 7.43
N LEU A 262 11.71 -0.89 8.46
CA LEU A 262 12.22 0.49 8.43
C LEU A 262 13.73 0.52 8.15
N GLN A 263 14.50 -0.28 8.89
CA GLN A 263 15.94 -0.31 8.79
C GLN A 263 16.40 -0.78 7.40
N ARG A 264 15.75 -1.81 6.84
CA ARG A 264 16.13 -2.40 5.55
C ARG A 264 15.73 -1.53 4.36
N GLU A 265 14.50 -1.02 4.35
CA GLU A 265 13.96 -0.36 3.18
C GLU A 265 14.35 1.13 3.15
N ILE A 266 14.41 1.79 4.31
CA ILE A 266 14.81 3.20 4.43
C ILE A 266 16.24 3.31 4.97
N GLY A 267 16.53 2.75 6.14
CA GLY A 267 17.82 2.89 6.80
C GLY A 267 18.28 4.35 6.87
N ASN A 268 19.41 4.66 6.24
CA ASN A 268 19.97 6.03 6.16
C ASN A 268 19.64 6.77 4.86
N LYS A 269 18.85 6.18 3.96
CA LYS A 269 18.47 6.82 2.70
C LYS A 269 17.66 8.09 2.96
N THR A 270 17.98 9.12 2.18
CA THR A 270 17.28 10.40 2.20
C THR A 270 15.95 10.30 1.45
N PHE A 271 15.05 11.27 1.67
CA PHE A 271 13.80 11.36 0.91
C PHE A 271 14.03 11.36 -0.61
N GLY A 272 15.00 12.14 -1.10
CA GLY A 272 15.30 12.22 -2.54
C GLY A 272 15.82 10.91 -3.13
N GLN A 273 16.60 10.13 -2.36
CA GLN A 273 17.05 8.81 -2.79
C GLN A 273 15.87 7.84 -2.94
N ILE A 274 14.98 7.76 -1.94
CA ILE A 274 13.79 6.89 -2.02
C ILE A 274 12.89 7.29 -3.19
N ALA A 275 12.65 8.59 -3.40
CA ALA A 275 11.88 9.07 -4.54
C ALA A 275 12.50 8.70 -5.90
N THR A 276 13.83 8.82 -6.02
CA THR A 276 14.56 8.46 -7.24
C THR A 276 14.51 6.94 -7.49
N GLU A 277 14.72 6.13 -6.45
CA GLU A 277 14.63 4.67 -6.52
C GLU A 277 13.22 4.19 -6.89
N GLY A 278 12.18 4.83 -6.34
CA GLY A 278 10.79 4.55 -6.67
C GLY A 278 10.46 4.89 -8.13
N ARG A 279 10.93 6.04 -8.63
CA ARG A 279 10.80 6.40 -10.05
C ARG A 279 11.50 5.40 -10.97
N ALA A 280 12.73 5.02 -10.61
CA ALA A 280 13.50 4.04 -11.37
C ALA A 280 12.82 2.66 -11.40
N THR A 281 12.20 2.27 -10.28
CA THR A 281 11.42 1.03 -10.19
C THR A 281 10.23 1.04 -11.14
N TRP A 282 9.43 2.12 -11.16
CA TRP A 282 8.32 2.24 -12.10
C TRP A 282 8.78 2.32 -13.55
N ASN A 283 9.84 3.09 -13.85
CA ASN A 283 10.41 3.12 -15.20
C ASN A 283 10.83 1.72 -15.65
N LYS A 284 11.50 0.94 -14.79
CA LYS A 284 11.86 -0.45 -15.09
C LYS A 284 10.63 -1.32 -15.39
N MET A 285 9.53 -1.17 -14.64
CA MET A 285 8.31 -1.93 -14.90
C MET A 285 7.63 -1.50 -16.20
N MET A 286 7.51 -0.19 -16.45
CA MET A 286 6.89 0.33 -17.66
C MET A 286 7.70 -0.02 -18.91
N SER A 287 9.03 -0.09 -18.82
CA SER A 287 9.90 -0.47 -19.95
C SER A 287 9.76 -1.92 -20.38
N ARG A 288 9.00 -2.77 -19.67
CA ARG A 288 8.64 -4.10 -20.15
C ARG A 288 7.75 -4.05 -21.40
N ILE A 289 7.04 -2.94 -21.62
CA ILE A 289 6.26 -2.70 -22.85
C ILE A 289 6.54 -1.28 -23.34
N ALA A 290 7.27 -1.17 -24.45
CA ALA A 290 7.49 0.09 -25.15
C ALA A 290 6.31 0.35 -26.10
N ALA A 291 5.39 1.24 -25.69
CA ALA A 291 4.30 1.69 -26.55
C ALA A 291 4.81 2.82 -27.46
N GLU A 292 4.88 2.54 -28.76
CA GLU A 292 5.29 3.50 -29.80
C GLU A 292 4.11 3.94 -30.66
N GLY A 293 4.22 5.14 -31.27
CA GLY A 293 3.09 5.79 -31.92
C GLY A 293 2.05 6.33 -30.94
N GLY A 294 0.94 6.86 -31.47
CA GLY A 294 -0.15 7.43 -30.68
C GLY A 294 0.13 8.80 -30.05
N SER A 295 -0.92 9.39 -29.49
CA SER A 295 -0.93 10.65 -28.75
C SER A 295 -0.42 10.48 -27.31
N GLU A 296 -0.02 11.59 -26.68
CA GLU A 296 0.38 11.57 -25.26
C GLU A 296 -0.78 11.14 -24.34
N ALA A 297 -2.03 11.41 -24.74
CA ALA A 297 -3.21 10.96 -24.01
C ALA A 297 -3.37 9.43 -24.07
N GLU A 298 -3.16 8.81 -25.23
CA GLU A 298 -3.22 7.36 -25.39
C GLU A 298 -2.10 6.67 -24.59
N LYS A 299 -0.88 7.23 -24.60
CA LYS A 299 0.21 6.74 -23.75
C LYS A 299 -0.13 6.89 -22.27
N GLY A 300 -0.73 8.02 -21.88
CA GLY A 300 -1.22 8.26 -20.51
C GLY A 300 -2.21 7.17 -20.07
N THR A 301 -3.21 6.87 -20.90
CA THR A 301 -4.16 5.78 -20.67
C THR A 301 -3.47 4.43 -20.55
N PHE A 302 -2.59 4.09 -21.50
CA PHE A 302 -1.90 2.80 -21.52
C PHE A 302 -1.03 2.58 -20.28
N TYR A 303 -0.13 3.52 -19.98
CA TYR A 303 0.80 3.39 -18.85
C TYR A 303 0.10 3.51 -17.51
N THR A 304 -1.00 4.27 -17.42
CA THR A 304 -1.82 4.29 -16.20
C THR A 304 -2.55 2.97 -15.99
N ALA A 305 -3.15 2.40 -17.02
CA ALA A 305 -3.79 1.08 -16.94
C ALA A 305 -2.75 0.01 -16.54
N LEU A 306 -1.58 0.01 -17.19
CA LEU A 306 -0.47 -0.88 -16.87
C LEU A 306 -0.02 -0.73 -15.41
N TYR A 307 0.13 0.50 -14.91
CA TYR A 307 0.39 0.77 -13.48
C TYR A 307 -0.66 0.12 -12.57
N ARG A 308 -1.96 0.27 -12.88
CA ARG A 308 -3.05 -0.32 -12.06
C ARG A 308 -3.00 -1.85 -12.03
N THR A 309 -2.56 -2.51 -13.10
CA THR A 309 -2.40 -3.99 -13.10
C THR A 309 -1.31 -4.49 -12.15
N MET A 310 -0.36 -3.63 -11.76
CA MET A 310 0.79 -3.99 -10.92
C MET A 310 0.62 -3.56 -9.45
N LEU A 311 -0.60 -3.27 -9.02
CA LEU A 311 -0.90 -2.97 -7.62
C LEU A 311 -1.38 -4.21 -6.85
N PHE A 312 -2.20 -5.06 -7.46
CA PHE A 312 -2.87 -6.19 -6.80
C PHE A 312 -2.61 -7.52 -7.51
N PRO A 313 -2.59 -8.66 -6.79
CA PRO A 313 -2.65 -8.78 -5.34
C PRO A 313 -1.39 -8.23 -4.67
N ARG A 314 -1.51 -7.61 -3.50
CA ARG A 314 -0.34 -7.05 -2.80
C ARG A 314 0.49 -8.16 -2.17
N LYS A 315 1.80 -7.92 -2.03
CA LYS A 315 2.64 -8.73 -1.14
C LYS A 315 2.07 -8.64 0.27
N PHE A 316 1.88 -9.77 0.92
CA PHE A 316 1.44 -9.87 2.32
C PHE A 316 2.43 -10.70 3.16
N TYR A 317 3.69 -10.66 2.73
CA TYR A 317 4.82 -11.29 3.40
C TYR A 317 5.89 -10.24 3.69
N GLU A 318 6.77 -10.58 4.62
CA GLU A 318 7.87 -9.78 5.12
C GLU A 318 9.13 -10.64 5.16
N LEU A 319 10.28 -10.03 5.39
CA LEU A 319 11.55 -10.75 5.49
C LEU A 319 12.01 -10.76 6.95
N ASP A 320 12.25 -11.94 7.53
CA ASP A 320 12.82 -12.05 8.89
C ASP A 320 14.27 -11.57 8.94
N LYS A 321 14.89 -11.54 10.11
CA LYS A 321 16.30 -11.13 10.29
C LYS A 321 17.32 -11.92 9.45
N ASN A 322 16.97 -13.12 8.99
CA ASN A 322 17.82 -14.00 8.17
C ASN A 322 17.47 -13.94 6.67
N ASN A 323 16.63 -12.98 6.25
CA ASN A 323 16.10 -12.84 4.89
C ASN A 323 15.20 -14.00 4.43
N LYS A 324 14.61 -14.74 5.37
CA LYS A 324 13.57 -15.72 5.06
C LYS A 324 12.24 -15.02 4.90
N VAL A 325 11.48 -15.47 3.91
CA VAL A 325 10.11 -15.03 3.66
C VAL A 325 9.22 -15.56 4.77
N MET A 326 8.56 -14.66 5.49
CA MET A 326 7.61 -14.95 6.56
C MET A 326 6.34 -14.13 6.34
N HIS A 327 5.20 -14.58 6.82
CA HIS A 327 3.97 -13.80 6.77
C HIS A 327 3.16 -14.00 8.06
N TYR A 328 2.39 -12.97 8.41
CA TYR A 328 1.22 -13.15 9.28
C TYR A 328 0.11 -13.75 8.43
N SER A 329 -0.43 -14.90 8.84
CA SER A 329 -1.54 -15.53 8.16
C SER A 329 -2.83 -14.79 8.46
N PRO A 330 -3.49 -14.17 7.46
CA PRO A 330 -4.79 -13.57 7.65
C PRO A 330 -5.92 -14.62 7.75
N TYR A 331 -5.58 -15.91 7.71
CA TYR A 331 -6.53 -17.02 7.77
C TYR A 331 -6.57 -17.68 9.15
N ASN A 332 -5.42 -17.83 9.82
CA ASN A 332 -5.33 -18.49 11.13
C ASN A 332 -4.62 -17.67 12.22
N GLY A 333 -4.06 -16.49 11.88
CA GLY A 333 -3.44 -15.57 12.82
C GLY A 333 -2.02 -15.94 13.26
N GLN A 334 -1.43 -17.00 12.72
CA GLN A 334 -0.06 -17.42 13.04
C GLN A 334 0.97 -16.69 12.16
N VAL A 335 2.24 -16.71 12.57
CA VAL A 335 3.36 -16.25 11.75
C VAL A 335 4.04 -17.47 11.15
N LEU A 336 4.00 -17.61 9.83
CA LEU A 336 4.43 -18.81 9.11
C LEU A 336 5.44 -18.48 8.00
N PRO A 337 6.31 -19.42 7.62
CA PRO A 337 7.24 -19.23 6.52
C PRO A 337 6.54 -19.28 5.15
N GLY A 338 7.13 -18.62 4.17
CA GLY A 338 6.68 -18.68 2.77
C GLY A 338 5.91 -17.44 2.32
N TYR A 339 5.63 -17.35 1.03
CA TYR A 339 4.93 -16.21 0.45
C TYR A 339 3.46 -16.17 0.86
N MET A 340 2.90 -14.97 0.88
CA MET A 340 1.49 -14.70 1.04
C MET A 340 1.12 -13.45 0.24
N PHE A 341 -0.05 -13.46 -0.38
CA PHE A 341 -0.58 -12.36 -1.17
C PHE A 341 -2.08 -12.21 -0.87
N THR A 342 -2.60 -10.99 -0.96
CA THR A 342 -4.04 -10.74 -0.70
C THR A 342 -4.54 -9.51 -1.48
N ASP A 343 -5.76 -9.08 -1.19
CA ASP A 343 -6.48 -7.97 -1.84
C ASP A 343 -6.81 -8.27 -3.29
N ASN A 344 -7.55 -9.35 -3.49
CA ASN A 344 -7.93 -9.78 -4.83
C ASN A 344 -9.26 -10.52 -4.85
N GLY A 345 -10.05 -10.21 -5.88
CA GLY A 345 -11.20 -10.99 -6.32
C GLY A 345 -10.87 -11.74 -7.60
N PHE A 346 -10.76 -13.05 -7.53
CA PHE A 346 -10.46 -13.86 -8.72
C PHE A 346 -11.58 -13.85 -9.74
N TRP A 347 -12.83 -13.60 -9.33
CA TRP A 347 -13.94 -13.37 -10.26
C TRP A 347 -13.66 -12.23 -11.26
N ASP A 348 -12.88 -11.23 -10.85
CA ASP A 348 -12.43 -10.12 -11.70
C ASP A 348 -11.14 -10.49 -12.45
N THR A 349 -10.11 -10.87 -11.70
CA THR A 349 -8.71 -10.85 -12.16
C THR A 349 -8.29 -12.05 -12.97
N PHE A 350 -9.03 -13.17 -12.92
CA PHE A 350 -8.74 -14.36 -13.73
C PHE A 350 -8.78 -14.08 -15.24
N ARG A 351 -9.54 -13.05 -15.65
CA ARG A 351 -9.87 -12.76 -17.05
C ARG A 351 -8.68 -12.22 -17.83
N ALA A 352 -7.86 -11.38 -17.20
CA ALA A 352 -6.79 -10.67 -17.90
C ALA A 352 -5.58 -10.32 -17.00
N VAL A 353 -5.78 -10.06 -15.71
CA VAL A 353 -4.68 -9.68 -14.80
C VAL A 353 -3.75 -10.87 -14.56
N PHE A 354 -4.28 -12.03 -14.18
CA PHE A 354 -3.45 -13.24 -14.03
C PHE A 354 -2.86 -13.72 -15.36
N PRO A 355 -3.62 -13.78 -16.48
CA PRO A 355 -3.04 -14.05 -17.79
C PRO A 355 -1.89 -13.09 -18.15
N PHE A 356 -2.02 -11.80 -17.83
CA PHE A 356 -0.95 -10.83 -18.01
C PHE A 356 0.27 -11.15 -17.14
N PHE A 357 0.10 -11.56 -15.88
CA PHE A 357 1.21 -12.01 -15.04
C PHE A 357 1.88 -13.27 -15.58
N THR A 358 1.13 -14.23 -16.12
CA THR A 358 1.74 -15.44 -16.71
C THR A 358 2.67 -15.10 -17.87
N LEU A 359 2.36 -14.05 -18.63
CA LEU A 359 3.16 -13.60 -19.77
C LEU A 359 4.34 -12.72 -19.32
N MET A 360 4.06 -11.70 -18.50
CA MET A 360 5.00 -10.61 -18.23
C MET A 360 5.78 -10.76 -16.92
N PHE A 361 5.23 -11.51 -15.96
CA PHE A 361 5.73 -11.64 -14.58
C PHE A 361 5.64 -13.09 -14.05
N PRO A 362 6.18 -14.10 -14.77
CA PRO A 362 6.02 -15.50 -14.40
C PRO A 362 6.61 -15.84 -13.01
N GLU A 363 7.71 -15.19 -12.61
CA GLU A 363 8.30 -15.35 -11.28
C GLU A 363 7.37 -14.89 -10.16
N LEU A 364 6.77 -13.69 -10.32
CA LEU A 364 5.76 -13.19 -9.38
C LEU A 364 4.56 -14.14 -9.34
N ASN A 365 4.10 -14.59 -10.50
CA ASN A 365 2.97 -15.51 -10.56
C ASN A 365 3.26 -16.83 -9.83
N SER A 366 4.49 -17.36 -9.93
CA SER A 366 4.91 -18.51 -9.12
C SER A 366 4.83 -18.24 -7.62
N GLN A 367 5.26 -17.06 -7.16
CA GLN A 367 5.17 -16.67 -5.75
C GLN A 367 3.71 -16.52 -5.30
N ILE A 368 2.83 -16.01 -6.16
CA ILE A 368 1.39 -15.94 -5.88
C ILE A 368 0.81 -17.36 -5.76
N MET A 369 1.16 -18.28 -6.65
CA MET A 369 0.71 -19.67 -6.56
C MET A 369 1.22 -20.38 -5.30
N GLU A 370 2.46 -20.11 -4.87
CA GLU A 370 2.97 -20.58 -3.57
C GLU A 370 2.18 -19.94 -2.41
N GLY A 371 1.80 -18.67 -2.53
CA GLY A 371 0.87 -18.02 -1.60
C GLY A 371 -0.48 -18.73 -1.52
N LEU A 372 -1.04 -19.20 -2.64
CA LEU A 372 -2.29 -19.98 -2.64
C LEU A 372 -2.14 -21.36 -1.99
N VAL A 373 -0.98 -22.01 -2.16
CA VAL A 373 -0.65 -23.25 -1.43
C VAL A 373 -0.72 -22.98 0.08
N ASN A 374 -0.12 -21.88 0.53
CA ASN A 374 -0.12 -21.48 1.94
C ASN A 374 -1.53 -21.13 2.42
N THR A 375 -2.31 -20.35 1.65
CA THR A 375 -3.72 -20.09 1.97
C THR A 375 -4.51 -21.38 2.18
N TYR A 376 -4.40 -22.35 1.26
CA TYR A 376 -5.10 -23.62 1.39
C TYR A 376 -4.65 -24.41 2.63
N LYS A 377 -3.34 -24.46 2.91
CA LYS A 377 -2.82 -25.13 4.12
C LYS A 377 -3.28 -24.46 5.41
N GLU A 378 -3.45 -23.15 5.39
CA GLU A 378 -3.73 -22.34 6.58
C GLU A 378 -5.22 -22.18 6.88
N SER A 379 -6.07 -22.27 5.85
CA SER A 379 -7.52 -22.10 5.99
C SER A 379 -8.32 -23.34 5.61
N GLY A 380 -7.70 -24.32 4.94
CA GLY A 380 -8.37 -25.44 4.30
C GLY A 380 -9.08 -25.11 2.98
N TRP A 381 -8.97 -23.90 2.43
CA TRP A 381 -9.74 -23.47 1.25
C TRP A 381 -8.93 -22.55 0.34
N LEU A 382 -9.12 -22.65 -0.98
CA LEU A 382 -8.64 -21.61 -1.89
C LEU A 382 -9.47 -20.33 -1.71
N PRO A 383 -8.86 -19.14 -1.81
CA PRO A 383 -9.61 -17.90 -1.78
C PRO A 383 -10.28 -17.66 -3.14
N GLU A 384 -11.40 -16.94 -3.12
CA GLU A 384 -12.01 -16.35 -4.33
C GLU A 384 -12.04 -14.83 -4.22
N TRP A 385 -12.47 -14.31 -3.06
CA TRP A 385 -12.18 -12.94 -2.63
C TRP A 385 -11.40 -12.96 -1.32
N ALA A 386 -10.24 -12.28 -1.31
CA ALA A 386 -9.41 -12.15 -0.12
C ALA A 386 -9.08 -10.68 0.17
N SER A 387 -9.34 -10.22 1.41
CA SER A 387 -8.95 -8.89 1.93
C SER A 387 -9.12 -8.78 3.46
N PRO A 388 -8.07 -9.07 4.25
CA PRO A 388 -6.89 -9.83 3.86
C PRO A 388 -7.13 -11.36 3.85
N GLY A 389 -8.02 -11.88 4.68
CA GLY A 389 -8.46 -13.27 4.68
C GLY A 389 -9.69 -13.47 3.78
N HIS A 390 -10.37 -14.61 3.91
CA HIS A 390 -11.58 -14.90 3.14
C HIS A 390 -12.68 -13.85 3.35
N ARG A 391 -13.25 -13.35 2.25
CA ARG A 391 -14.32 -12.34 2.25
C ARG A 391 -15.47 -12.81 1.37
N ASP A 392 -16.70 -12.66 1.87
CA ASP A 392 -17.87 -13.17 1.17
C ASP A 392 -18.31 -12.20 0.06
N CYS A 393 -17.73 -12.32 -1.12
CA CYS A 393 -17.99 -11.42 -2.24
C CYS A 393 -17.88 -12.14 -3.58
N MET A 394 -18.78 -11.79 -4.50
CA MET A 394 -18.89 -12.37 -5.84
C MET A 394 -19.14 -13.89 -5.80
N VAL A 395 -18.82 -14.59 -6.89
CA VAL A 395 -19.20 -15.99 -7.13
C VAL A 395 -18.11 -16.73 -7.90
N GLY A 396 -18.28 -18.04 -8.04
CA GLY A 396 -17.44 -18.87 -8.90
C GLY A 396 -16.28 -19.53 -8.17
N SER A 397 -15.60 -20.45 -8.87
CA SER A 397 -14.38 -21.11 -8.40
C SER A 397 -13.22 -20.75 -9.34
N ASN A 398 -12.99 -19.45 -9.48
CA ASN A 398 -12.06 -18.86 -10.46
C ASN A 398 -10.60 -19.07 -10.07
N SER A 399 -10.33 -19.40 -8.80
CA SER A 399 -9.03 -19.94 -8.36
C SER A 399 -8.54 -21.11 -9.25
N ALA A 400 -9.44 -21.99 -9.70
CA ALA A 400 -9.10 -23.07 -10.60
C ALA A 400 -8.56 -22.59 -11.95
N SER A 401 -9.12 -21.50 -12.49
CA SER A 401 -8.68 -20.92 -13.76
C SER A 401 -7.27 -20.37 -13.66
N ILE A 402 -6.95 -19.63 -12.60
CA ILE A 402 -5.63 -19.00 -12.46
C ILE A 402 -4.53 -20.04 -12.19
N ILE A 403 -4.85 -21.11 -11.44
CA ILE A 403 -3.93 -22.21 -11.16
C ILE A 403 -3.65 -22.99 -12.45
N ALA A 404 -4.70 -23.35 -13.20
CA ALA A 404 -4.58 -24.06 -14.46
C ALA A 404 -3.81 -23.24 -15.50
N ASP A 405 -4.14 -21.95 -15.69
CA ASP A 405 -3.46 -21.07 -16.64
C ASP A 405 -1.96 -20.94 -16.32
N SER A 406 -1.62 -20.72 -15.05
CA SER A 406 -0.23 -20.69 -14.57
C SER A 406 0.51 -21.99 -14.90
N TYR A 407 -0.08 -23.14 -14.56
CA TYR A 407 0.59 -24.43 -14.71
C TYR A 407 0.71 -24.84 -16.18
N LEU A 408 -0.33 -24.63 -17.00
CA LEU A 408 -0.31 -24.99 -18.42
C LEU A 408 0.66 -24.12 -19.23
N LYS A 409 0.93 -22.88 -18.80
CA LYS A 409 1.95 -22.00 -19.39
C LYS A 409 3.36 -22.23 -18.86
N GLY A 410 3.58 -23.31 -18.11
CA GLY A 410 4.93 -23.74 -17.70
C GLY A 410 5.47 -23.08 -16.43
N ILE A 411 4.68 -22.31 -15.69
CA ILE A 411 5.12 -21.68 -14.44
C ILE A 411 5.14 -22.73 -13.33
N ARG A 412 6.27 -22.83 -12.63
CA ARG A 412 6.57 -23.84 -11.60
C ARG A 412 7.30 -23.17 -10.44
N GLY A 413 7.49 -23.90 -9.34
CA GLY A 413 8.10 -23.38 -8.10
C GLY A 413 7.18 -23.45 -6.89
N TYR A 414 6.00 -24.04 -7.06
CA TYR A 414 4.98 -24.23 -6.03
C TYR A 414 4.45 -25.67 -6.05
N ASP A 415 3.84 -26.08 -4.95
CA ASP A 415 3.27 -27.42 -4.79
C ASP A 415 1.94 -27.56 -5.55
N ILE A 416 2.05 -27.91 -6.84
CA ILE A 416 0.88 -28.13 -7.69
C ILE A 416 -0.03 -29.25 -7.18
N ASN A 417 0.50 -30.27 -6.49
CA ASN A 417 -0.33 -31.36 -5.99
C ASN A 417 -1.28 -30.88 -4.90
N THR A 418 -0.79 -30.04 -3.98
CA THR A 418 -1.64 -29.36 -3.00
C THR A 418 -2.72 -28.50 -3.68
N LEU A 419 -2.36 -27.73 -4.72
CA LEU A 419 -3.34 -26.92 -5.44
C LEU A 419 -4.36 -27.74 -6.23
N TYR A 420 -3.94 -28.88 -6.80
CA TYR A 420 -4.82 -29.79 -7.51
C TYR A 420 -5.83 -30.44 -6.56
N GLU A 421 -5.38 -30.90 -5.39
CA GLU A 421 -6.25 -31.36 -4.31
C GLU A 421 -7.27 -30.27 -3.92
N ALA A 422 -6.79 -29.04 -3.71
CA ALA A 422 -7.65 -27.92 -3.33
C ALA A 422 -8.70 -27.58 -4.40
N MET A 423 -8.32 -27.60 -5.69
CA MET A 423 -9.27 -27.43 -6.80
C MET A 423 -10.34 -28.53 -6.78
N LEU A 424 -9.95 -29.80 -6.64
CA LEU A 424 -10.89 -30.92 -6.57
C LEU A 424 -11.84 -30.78 -5.37
N LYS A 425 -11.31 -30.41 -4.20
CA LYS A 425 -12.13 -30.14 -3.01
C LYS A 425 -13.19 -29.08 -3.29
N ASN A 426 -12.82 -27.96 -3.91
CA ASN A 426 -13.77 -26.90 -4.27
C ASN A 426 -14.86 -27.39 -5.24
N THR A 427 -14.60 -28.39 -6.08
CA THR A 427 -15.63 -28.93 -6.98
C THR A 427 -16.71 -29.76 -6.28
N GLN A 428 -16.46 -30.21 -5.05
CA GLN A 428 -17.32 -31.11 -4.28
C GLN A 428 -17.86 -30.49 -2.99
N ASN A 429 -17.34 -29.32 -2.58
CA ASN A 429 -17.65 -28.72 -1.29
C ASN A 429 -17.84 -27.21 -1.40
N ALA A 430 -18.59 -26.65 -0.45
CA ALA A 430 -18.78 -25.21 -0.27
C ALA A 430 -18.45 -24.80 1.17
N GLY A 431 -18.14 -23.51 1.38
CA GLY A 431 -17.84 -22.94 2.68
C GLY A 431 -16.36 -22.54 2.81
N PRO A 432 -15.98 -21.85 3.91
CA PRO A 432 -16.81 -21.46 5.05
C PRO A 432 -17.74 -20.27 4.77
N LEU A 433 -17.61 -19.64 3.61
CA LEU A 433 -18.46 -18.53 3.13
C LEU A 433 -19.16 -18.93 1.84
N THR A 434 -20.19 -18.19 1.42
CA THR A 434 -20.96 -18.54 0.21
C THR A 434 -20.14 -18.41 -1.07
N SER A 435 -19.14 -17.54 -1.10
CA SER A 435 -18.20 -17.39 -2.22
C SER A 435 -16.94 -18.25 -2.13
N VAL A 436 -16.74 -19.03 -1.05
CA VAL A 436 -15.58 -19.92 -0.91
C VAL A 436 -15.98 -21.36 -1.19
N GLY A 437 -15.22 -22.05 -2.05
CA GLY A 437 -15.62 -23.34 -2.61
C GLY A 437 -16.64 -23.17 -3.73
N ARG A 438 -17.66 -24.04 -3.78
CA ARG A 438 -18.72 -23.98 -4.79
C ARG A 438 -20.10 -24.04 -4.15
N TYR A 439 -20.67 -22.89 -3.83
CA TYR A 439 -22.04 -22.83 -3.33
C TYR A 439 -23.04 -23.46 -4.32
N GLY A 440 -23.94 -24.29 -3.81
CA GLY A 440 -24.89 -25.06 -4.61
C GLY A 440 -24.31 -26.33 -5.27
N VAL A 441 -23.13 -26.80 -4.85
CA VAL A 441 -22.44 -27.97 -5.44
C VAL A 441 -23.27 -29.25 -5.49
N GLU A 442 -24.13 -29.52 -4.51
CA GLU A 442 -24.98 -30.74 -4.52
C GLU A 442 -26.02 -30.74 -5.64
N TYR A 443 -26.44 -29.56 -6.09
CA TYR A 443 -27.43 -29.41 -7.17
C TYR A 443 -26.80 -29.46 -8.57
N TYR A 444 -25.55 -29.02 -8.71
CA TYR A 444 -24.81 -29.00 -9.97
C TYR A 444 -24.30 -30.39 -10.32
#